data_AF-A0A5C5XX29-F1
#
_entry.id   AF-A0A5C5XX29-F1
#
_cell.length_a   1.000
_cell.length_b   1.000
_cell.length_c   1.000
_cell.angle_alpha   90.00
_cell.angle_beta   90.00
_cell.angle_gamma   90.00
#
_symmetry.space_group_name_H-M   'P 1'
#
loop_
_entity.id
_entity.type
_entity.pdbx_description
1 polymer ?
#
loop_
_entity_poly.entity_id
_entity_poly.type
_entity_poly.pdbx_seq_one_letter_code
_entity_poly.pdbx_strand_id
1 'polypeptide(L)' 'MSIKFTQSCPTCGRRIDVRASLLGCTVACQHCGAEFIAQAGGGSPVGRDQQDELFARVEQALRRAEASAAVPAE' A
#
# COMPACT_ATOMS: atom_id res chain seq x y z
N MET A 1 15.41 -22.51 -9.30
CA MET A 1 14.01 -22.01 -9.37
C MET A 1 14.06 -20.49 -9.27
N SER A 2 13.54 -19.76 -10.26
CA SER A 2 13.50 -18.29 -10.23
C SER A 2 12.21 -17.84 -9.58
N ILE A 3 12.30 -17.23 -8.40
CA ILE A 3 11.16 -16.63 -7.70
C ILE A 3 10.72 -15.39 -8.49
N LYS A 4 9.42 -15.25 -8.73
CA LYS A 4 8.83 -14.11 -9.43
C LYS A 4 7.66 -13.58 -8.62
N PHE A 5 7.41 -12.29 -8.70
CA PHE A 5 6.31 -11.61 -8.02
C PHE A 5 5.57 -10.71 -9.00
N THR A 6 4.30 -10.47 -8.71
CA THR A 6 3.45 -9.63 -9.57
C THR A 6 3.44 -8.20 -9.05
N GLN A 7 3.66 -7.22 -9.93
CA GLN A 7 3.57 -5.80 -9.62
C GLN A 7 2.69 -5.10 -10.67
N SER A 8 1.86 -4.15 -10.22
CA SER A 8 1.10 -3.29 -11.12
C SER A 8 1.98 -2.14 -11.63
N CYS A 9 2.01 -1.92 -12.94
CA CYS A 9 2.72 -0.79 -13.52
C CYS A 9 2.05 0.53 -13.09
N PRO A 10 2.79 1.51 -12.55
CA PRO A 10 2.23 2.78 -12.10
C PRO A 10 1.68 3.66 -13.24
N THR A 11 2.12 3.42 -14.49
CA THR A 11 1.73 4.22 -15.65
C THR A 11 0.47 3.70 -16.33
N CYS A 12 0.35 2.38 -16.50
CA CYS A 12 -0.79 1.78 -17.24
C CYS A 12 -1.72 0.94 -16.36
N GLY A 13 -1.39 0.72 -15.07
CA GLY A 13 -2.18 -0.09 -14.14
C GLY A 13 -2.16 -1.58 -14.41
N ARG A 14 -1.46 -2.05 -15.45
CA ARG A 14 -1.41 -3.47 -15.83
C ARG A 14 -0.50 -4.26 -14.89
N ARG A 15 -0.94 -5.43 -14.47
CA ARG A 15 -0.14 -6.38 -13.68
C ARG A 15 0.90 -7.05 -14.57
N ILE A 16 2.15 -6.98 -14.15
CA ILE A 16 3.28 -7.64 -14.81
C ILE A 16 4.01 -8.56 -13.82
N ASP A 17 4.65 -9.60 -14.34
CA ASP A 17 5.46 -10.53 -13.56
C ASP A 17 6.93 -10.09 -13.60
N VAL A 18 7.50 -9.83 -12.43
CA VAL A 18 8.88 -9.36 -12.27
C VAL A 18 9.68 -10.41 -11.50
N ARG A 19 10.91 -10.69 -11.94
CA ARG A 19 11.79 -11.61 -11.22
C ARG A 19 12.19 -11.00 -9.88
N ALA A 20 12.17 -11.80 -8.81
CA ALA A 20 12.61 -11.37 -7.47
C ALA A 20 14.06 -10.87 -7.46
N SER A 21 14.91 -11.38 -8.36
CA SER A 21 16.29 -10.91 -8.52
C SER A 21 16.42 -9.45 -8.99
N LEU A 22 15.35 -8.86 -9.55
CA LEU A 22 15.31 -7.47 -10.00
C LEU A 22 14.68 -6.54 -8.96
N LEU A 23 14.42 -7.02 -7.74
CA LEU A 23 13.91 -6.17 -6.67
C LEU A 23 14.86 -5.02 -6.37
N GLY A 24 14.34 -3.80 -6.33
CA GLY A 24 15.11 -2.58 -6.18
C GLY A 24 15.80 -2.09 -7.46
N CYS A 25 15.70 -2.83 -8.57
CA CYS A 25 16.22 -2.40 -9.87
C CYS A 25 15.14 -1.69 -10.70
N THR A 26 15.59 -0.83 -11.61
CA THR A 26 14.73 -0.24 -12.65
C THR A 26 14.37 -1.30 -13.67
N VAL A 27 13.07 -1.46 -13.91
CA VAL A 27 12.51 -2.37 -14.92
C VAL A 27 11.58 -1.60 -15.84
N ALA A 28 11.47 -2.04 -17.09
CA ALA A 28 10.57 -1.44 -18.07
C ALA A 28 9.27 -2.23 -18.20
N CYS A 29 8.14 -1.54 -18.30
CA CYS A 29 6.85 -2.16 -18.60
C CYS A 29 6.84 -2.72 -20.02
N GLN A 30 6.54 -4.00 -20.21
CA GLN A 30 6.39 -4.58 -21.55
C GLN A 30 5.18 -4.04 -22.35
N HIS A 31 4.27 -3.29 -21.71
CA HIS A 31 3.06 -2.76 -22.37
C HIS A 31 3.17 -1.28 -22.75
N CYS A 32 3.73 -0.45 -21.86
CA CYS A 32 3.82 1.01 -22.09
C CYS A 32 5.26 1.52 -22.22
N GLY A 33 6.27 0.68 -21.99
CA GLY A 33 7.67 1.07 -22.02
C GLY A 33 8.12 1.92 -20.83
N ALA A 34 7.24 2.26 -19.90
CA ALA A 34 7.59 3.07 -18.74
C ALA A 34 8.58 2.34 -17.82
N GLU A 35 9.60 3.06 -17.36
CA GLU A 35 10.62 2.58 -16.43
C GLU A 35 10.21 2.90 -14.99
N PHE A 36 10.25 1.91 -14.11
CA PHE A 36 9.94 2.07 -12.69
C PHE A 36 10.73 1.07 -11.85
N ILE A 37 10.78 1.32 -10.54
CA ILE A 37 11.50 0.46 -9.60
C ILE A 37 10.63 -0.74 -9.23
N ALA A 38 11.18 -1.93 -9.45
CA ALA A 38 10.57 -3.19 -9.06
C ALA A 38 10.54 -3.33 -7.53
N GLN A 39 9.33 -3.41 -6.96
CA GLN A 39 9.10 -3.47 -5.52
C GLN A 39 8.11 -4.61 -5.21
N ALA A 40 8.57 -5.61 -4.46
CA ALA A 40 7.75 -6.69 -3.89
C ALA A 40 7.08 -6.15 -2.63
N GLY A 41 6.12 -5.28 -2.83
CA GLY A 41 5.33 -4.68 -1.78
C GLY A 41 4.08 -4.19 -2.47
N GLY A 42 3.08 -5.07 -2.55
CA GLY A 42 1.80 -4.77 -3.15
C GLY A 42 1.17 -3.59 -2.44
N GLY A 43 1.45 -2.38 -2.92
CA GLY A 43 0.52 -1.27 -2.86
C GLY A 43 -0.65 -1.60 -3.77
N SER A 44 -1.40 -2.66 -3.42
CA SER A 44 -2.77 -2.76 -3.87
C SER A 44 -3.45 -1.49 -3.35
N PRO A 45 -4.21 -0.75 -4.17
CA PRO A 45 -4.94 0.42 -3.68
C PRO A 45 -5.81 0.11 -2.45
N VAL A 46 -6.18 -1.17 -2.27
CA VAL A 46 -6.81 -1.74 -1.06
C VAL A 46 -6.04 -1.44 0.23
N GLY A 47 -4.71 -1.39 0.21
CA GLY A 47 -3.91 -1.10 1.40
C GLY A 47 -4.00 0.36 1.82
N ARG A 48 -4.26 1.29 0.88
CA ARG A 48 -4.41 2.71 1.18
C ARG A 48 -5.78 3.00 1.77
N ASP A 49 -6.82 2.38 1.23
CA ASP A 49 -8.19 2.42 1.75
C ASP A 49 -8.27 1.86 3.18
N GLN A 50 -7.69 0.66 3.38
CA GLN A 50 -7.60 0.04 4.71
C GLN A 50 -6.77 0.86 5.70
N GLN A 51 -5.72 1.54 5.24
CA GLN A 51 -4.91 2.40 6.09
C GLN A 51 -5.70 3.64 6.53
N ASP A 52 -6.47 4.26 5.63
CA ASP A 52 -7.34 5.41 5.94
C ASP A 52 -8.43 5.03 6.96
N GLU A 53 -9.09 3.87 6.77
CA GLU A 53 -10.09 3.34 7.72
C GLU A 53 -9.50 3.08 9.12
N LEU A 54 -8.25 2.57 9.18
CA LEU A 54 -7.55 2.34 10.44
C LEU A 54 -7.24 3.66 11.15
N PHE A 55 -6.79 4.69 10.43
CA PHE A 55 -6.54 6.02 11.00
C PHE A 55 -7.82 6.64 11.55
N ALA A 56 -8.92 6.61 10.80
CA ALA A 56 -10.21 7.14 11.23
C ALA A 56 -10.72 6.45 12.52
N ARG A 57 -10.53 5.13 12.65
CA ARG A 57 -10.87 4.39 13.87
C ARG A 57 -10.04 4.81 15.08
N VAL A 58 -8.75 5.07 14.89
CA VAL A 58 -7.85 5.55 15.97
C VAL A 58 -8.30 6.93 16.46
N GLU A 59 -8.59 7.86 15.56
CA GLU A 59 -9.09 9.19 15.92
C GLU A 59 -10.41 9.12 16.70
N GLN A 60 -11.34 8.26 16.28
CA GLN A 60 -12.59 8.06 17.01
C GLN A 60 -12.36 7.50 18.43
N ALA A 61 -11.42 6.56 18.59
CA ALA A 61 -11.12 5.99 19.90
C ALA A 61 -10.51 7.03 20.85
N LEU A 62 -9.58 7.85 20.35
CA LEU A 62 -9.01 8.97 21.10
C LEU A 62 -10.09 9.96 21.52
N ARG A 63 -10.99 10.32 20.60
CA ARG A 63 -12.12 11.24 20.86
C ARG A 63 -13.11 10.72 21.91
N ARG A 64 -13.31 9.41 21.98
CA ARG A 64 -14.16 8.79 23.00
C ARG A 64 -13.46 8.74 24.35
N ALA A 65 -12.15 8.50 24.36
CA ALA A 65 -11.36 8.49 25.58
C ALA A 65 -11.25 9.89 26.20
N GLU A 66 -11.02 10.94 25.40
CA GLU A 66 -11.04 12.33 25.89
C GLU A 66 -12.42 12.71 26.43
N ALA A 67 -13.51 12.32 25.76
CA ALA A 67 -14.88 12.60 26.22
C ALA A 67 -15.18 11.86 27.52
N SER A 68 -14.78 10.58 27.63
CA SER A 68 -14.97 9.78 28.84
C SER A 68 -14.06 10.21 29.99
N ALA A 69 -12.92 10.85 29.71
CA ALA A 69 -12.06 11.48 30.71
C ALA A 69 -12.55 12.88 31.10
N ALA A 70 -13.29 13.55 30.22
CA ALA A 70 -13.88 14.88 30.44
C ALA A 70 -15.28 14.85 31.07
N VAL A 71 -15.89 13.67 31.27
CA VAL A 71 -17.03 13.54 32.21
C VAL A 71 -16.45 13.38 33.62
N PRO A 72 -16.46 14.40 34.49
CA PRO A 72 -16.35 14.17 35.91
C PRO A 72 -17.54 13.32 36.36
N ALA A 73 -17.26 12.31 37.17
CA ALA A 73 -18.28 11.58 37.92
C ALA A 73 -19.07 12.57 38.78
N GLU A 74 -20.39 12.63 38.57
CA GLU A 74 -21.38 13.05 39.58
C GLU A 74 -22.08 11.81 40.12
#